data_AF-A0A284VI60-F1
#
_entry.id   AF-A0A284VI60-F1
#
_cell.length_a   1.000
_cell.length_b   1.000
_cell.length_c   1.000
_cell.angle_alpha   90.00
_cell.angle_beta   90.00
_cell.angle_gamma   90.00
#
_symmetry.space_group_name_H-M   'P 1'
#
loop_
_entity.id
_entity.type
_entity.pdbx_description
1 polymer ?
#
loop_
_entity_poly.entity_id
_entity_poly.type
_entity_poly.pdbx_seq_one_letter_code
_entity_poly.pdbx_strand_id
1 'polypeptide(L)' 'MEELDSILELIRDSQWHSIEEIQGEINLPSDKLNEVILFLKEQAFVDKQNGSIRITPAGLRLLELPA' A
#
# COMPACT_ATOMS: atom_id res chain seq x y z
N MET A 1 -12.69 -3.07 1.95
CA MET A 1 -11.70 -3.51 2.98
C MET A 1 -10.74 -4.46 2.32
N GLU A 2 -11.26 -5.43 1.56
CA GLU A 2 -10.46 -6.39 0.76
C GLU A 2 -9.40 -5.74 -0.13
N GLU A 3 -9.65 -4.57 -0.71
CA GLU A 3 -8.71 -3.89 -1.61
C GLU A 3 -7.54 -3.26 -0.84
N LEU A 4 -7.80 -2.71 0.35
CA LEU A 4 -6.75 -2.16 1.21
C LEU A 4 -5.84 -3.28 1.72
N ASP A 5 -6.45 -4.37 2.16
CA ASP A 5 -5.74 -5.56 2.61
C ASP A 5 -4.90 -6.14 1.47
N SER A 6 -5.45 -6.18 0.25
CA SER A 6 -4.72 -6.62 -0.95
C SER A 6 -3.51 -5.74 -1.26
N ILE A 7 -3.64 -4.40 -1.19
CA ILE A 7 -2.51 -3.49 -1.40
C ILE A 7 -1.42 -3.74 -0.36
N LEU A 8 -1.79 -3.89 0.91
CA LEU A 8 -0.84 -4.10 1.99
C LEU A 8 -0.13 -5.46 1.89
N GLU A 9 -0.84 -6.52 1.46
CA GLU A 9 -0.24 -7.83 1.26
C GLU A 9 0.71 -7.89 0.06
N LEU A 10 0.44 -7.15 -1.02
CA LEU A 10 1.37 -7.03 -2.15
C LEU A 10 2.72 -6.45 -1.74
N ILE A 11 2.72 -5.49 -0.80
CA ILE A 11 3.93 -4.80 -0.34
C ILE A 11 4.49 -5.32 0.99
N ARG A 12 3.93 -6.42 1.52
CA ARG A 12 4.27 -6.98 2.84
C ARG A 12 5.74 -7.43 2.93
N ASP A 13 6.34 -7.77 1.80
CA ASP A 13 7.75 -8.16 1.69
C ASP A 13 8.75 -7.01 1.99
N SER A 14 8.23 -5.81 2.26
CA SER A 14 9.02 -4.60 2.54
C SER A 14 9.97 -4.21 1.40
N GLN A 15 9.69 -4.66 0.17
CA GLN A 15 10.36 -4.22 -1.03
C GLN A 15 9.62 -3.03 -1.65
N TRP A 16 10.30 -2.36 -2.59
CA TRP A 16 9.69 -1.30 -3.36
C TRP A 16 8.87 -1.90 -4.51
N HIS A 17 7.58 -1.57 -4.56
CA HIS A 17 6.65 -1.99 -5.60
C HIS A 17 6.17 -0.79 -6.40
N SER A 18 6.07 -0.93 -7.71
CA SER A 18 5.58 0.18 -8.54
C SER A 18 4.06 0.34 -8.38
N ILE A 19 3.56 1.58 -8.43
CA ILE A 19 2.11 1.83 -8.36
C ILE A 19 1.40 1.23 -9.59
N GLU A 20 2.08 1.18 -10.74
CA GLU A 20 1.57 0.56 -11.97
C GLU A 20 1.37 -0.96 -11.82
N GLU A 21 2.32 -1.64 -11.19
CA GLU A 21 2.20 -3.07 -10.85
C GLU A 21 1.03 -3.33 -9.91
N ILE A 22 0.93 -2.57 -8.81
CA ILE A 22 -0.17 -2.71 -7.85
C ILE A 22 -1.51 -2.46 -8.54
N GLN A 23 -1.60 -1.48 -9.44
CA GLN A 23 -2.81 -1.18 -10.20
C GLN A 23 -3.22 -2.33 -11.14
N GLY A 24 -2.26 -3.13 -11.62
CA GLY A 24 -2.53 -4.33 -12.42
C GLY A 24 -3.11 -5.49 -11.60
N GLU A 25 -2.74 -5.59 -10.33
CA GLU A 25 -3.15 -6.68 -9.43
C GLU A 25 -4.47 -6.38 -8.69
N ILE A 26 -4.89 -5.12 -8.60
CA ILE A 26 -6.12 -4.73 -7.88
C ILE A 26 -7.18 -4.18 -8.84
N ASN A 27 -8.45 -4.45 -8.53
CA ASN A 27 -9.58 -3.89 -9.27
C ASN A 27 -10.00 -2.52 -8.70
N LEU A 28 -9.08 -1.57 -8.65
CA LEU A 28 -9.31 -0.22 -8.13
C LEU A 28 -8.95 0.84 -9.18
N PRO A 29 -9.80 1.86 -9.44
CA PRO A 29 -9.44 2.95 -10.34
C PRO A 29 -8.15 3.67 -9.88
N SER A 30 -7.35 4.16 -10.85
CA SER A 30 -6.07 4.85 -10.58
C SER A 30 -6.19 5.96 -9.55
N ASP A 31 -7.24 6.76 -9.64
CA ASP A 31 -7.43 7.92 -8.77
C ASP A 31 -7.72 7.48 -7.33
N LYS A 32 -8.49 6.40 -7.18
CA LYS A 32 -8.80 5.80 -5.87
C LYS A 32 -7.57 5.13 -5.25
N LEU A 33 -6.76 4.43 -6.05
CA LEU A 33 -5.50 3.86 -5.59
C LEU A 33 -4.55 4.96 -5.11
N ASN A 34 -4.45 6.07 -5.85
CA ASN A 34 -3.62 7.20 -5.45
C ASN A 34 -4.11 7.85 -4.14
N GLU A 35 -5.43 8.00 -3.94
CA GLU A 35 -6.01 8.48 -2.68
C GLU A 35 -5.66 7.55 -1.50
N VAL A 36 -5.78 6.23 -1.68
CA VAL A 36 -5.44 5.23 -0.65
C VAL A 36 -3.95 5.28 -0.30
N ILE A 37 -3.08 5.33 -1.30
CA ILE A 37 -1.62 5.43 -1.09
C ILE A 37 -1.28 6.73 -0.37
N LEU A 38 -1.92 7.84 -0.74
CA LEU A 38 -1.70 9.13 -0.07
C LEU A 38 -2.09 9.04 1.40
N PHE A 39 -3.26 8.48 1.71
CA PHE A 39 -3.71 8.26 3.09
C PHE A 39 -2.71 7.41 3.89
N LEU A 40 -2.30 6.26 3.35
CA LEU A 40 -1.32 5.38 4.01
C LEU A 40 0.02 6.09 4.25
N LYS A 41 0.44 6.94 3.33
CA LYS A 41 1.67 7.74 3.45
C LYS A 41 1.54 8.80 4.56
N GLU A 42 0.40 9.49 4.63
CA GLU A 42 0.12 10.48 5.67
C GLU A 42 0.13 9.87 7.08
N GLN A 43 -0.31 8.61 7.21
CA GLN A 43 -0.23 7.84 8.46
C GLN A 43 1.14 7.21 8.71
N ALA A 44 2.14 7.47 7.86
CA ALA A 44 3.48 6.87 7.90
C ALA A 44 3.49 5.33 7.80
N PHE A 45 2.46 4.72 7.23
CA PHE A 45 2.39 3.27 7.01
C PHE A 45 3.11 2.83 5.74
N VAL A 46 3.23 3.72 4.75
CA VAL A 46 4.03 3.47 3.53
C VAL A 46 4.94 4.65 3.22
N ASP A 47 6.11 4.33 2.68
CA ASP A 47 6.97 5.29 1.99
C ASP A 47 6.54 5.37 0.52
N LYS A 48 6.68 6.54 -0.12
CA LYS A 48 6.45 6.73 -1.56
C LYS A 48 7.64 7.44 -2.18
N GLN A 49 8.24 6.84 -3.22
CA GLN A 49 9.38 7.40 -3.94
C GLN A 49 9.29 7.02 -5.43
N ASN A 50 9.44 8.00 -6.32
CA ASN A 50 9.55 7.80 -7.78
C ASN A 50 8.46 6.88 -8.41
N GLY A 51 7.22 7.00 -7.95
CA GLY A 51 6.12 6.16 -8.45
C GLY A 51 6.06 4.75 -7.87
N SER A 52 6.92 4.44 -6.89
CA SER A 52 6.88 3.21 -6.10
C SER A 52 6.49 3.48 -4.66
N ILE A 53 5.99 2.44 -3.99
CA ILE A 53 5.69 2.44 -2.57
C ILE A 53 6.38 1.26 -1.87
N ARG A 54 6.58 1.40 -0.55
CA ARG A 54 7.10 0.35 0.31
C ARG A 54 6.44 0.46 1.68
N ILE A 55 6.05 -0.65 2.29
CA ILE A 55 5.52 -0.64 3.65
C ILE A 55 6.60 -0.24 4.66
N THR A 56 6.23 0.56 5.66
CA THR A 56 7.13 0.91 6.76
C THR A 56 7.00 -0.11 7.90
N PRO A 57 7.92 -0.11 8.88
CA PRO A 57 7.74 -0.89 10.10
C PRO A 57 6.49 -0.52 10.92
N ALA A 58 5.92 0.68 10.72
CA ALA A 58 4.65 1.04 11.33
C ALA A 58 3.46 0.41 10.58
N GLY A 59 3.48 0.42 9.25
CA GLY A 59 2.49 -0.26 8.42
C GLY A 59 2.47 -1.77 8.62
N LEU A 60 3.63 -2.42 8.76
CA LEU A 60 3.70 -3.86 9.06
C LEU A 60 3.01 -4.22 10.37
N ARG A 61 3.19 -3.40 11.42
CA ARG A 61 2.54 -3.62 12.71
C ARG A 61 1.02 -3.48 12.66
N LEU A 62 0.49 -2.70 11.71
CA LEU A 62 -0.96 -2.62 11.47
C LEU A 62 -1.52 -3.98 11.02
N LEU A 63 -0.78 -4.72 10.19
CA LEU A 63 -1.17 -6.05 9.69
C LEU A 63 -1.16 -7.14 10.76
N GLU A 64 -0.46 -6.91 11.86
CA GLU A 64 -0.39 -7.84 13.00
C GLU A 64 -1.53 -7.62 14.01
N LEU A 65 -2.33 -6.57 13.85
CA LEU A 65 -3.45 -6.30 14.74
C LEU A 65 -4.60 -7.29 14.49
N PRO A 66 -5.23 -7.83 15.55
CA PRO A 66 -6.41 -8.67 15.39
C PRO A 66 -7.58 -7.85 14.81
N ALA A 67 -8.30 -8.47 13.86
CA ALA A 67 -9.50 -7.92 13.22
C ALA A 67 -10.72 -7.87 14.17
#